data_AF-A0A0G1BTR9-F1
#
_entry.id   AF-A0A0G1BTR9-F1
#
_cell.length_a   1.000
_cell.length_b   1.000
_cell.length_c   1.000
_cell.angle_alpha   90.00
_cell.angle_beta   90.00
_cell.angle_gamma   90.00
#
_symmetry.space_group_name_H-M   'P 1'
#
loop_
_entity.id
_entity.type
_entity.pdbx_description
1 polymer ?
#
loop_
_entity_poly.entity_id
_entity_poly.type
_entity_poly.pdbx_seq_one_letter_code
_entity_poly.pdbx_strand_id
1 'polypeptide(L)'
;MKKYLSLSLLALAMPLLVGAQAISDVSGGITIVKGWIESALPLLIGLAVIFFIWSLLQFLRDSGSKKDEARAQMIWGIVILFVMVSVWGLVGLLQNAVNTDQAPNSVTPTNVGGLIPN
;
A
#
# COMPACT_ATOMS: atom_id res chain seq x y z
N MET A 1 -39.30 26.70 6.48
CA MET A 1 -38.80 25.71 7.47
C MET A 1 -38.66 24.29 6.91
N LYS A 2 -39.61 23.77 6.10
CA LYS A 2 -39.55 22.40 5.54
C LYS A 2 -38.29 22.11 4.69
N LYS A 3 -37.80 23.11 3.95
CA LYS A 3 -36.62 23.01 3.05
C LYS A 3 -35.29 22.72 3.78
N TYR A 4 -35.11 23.25 4.99
CA TYR A 4 -33.91 23.01 5.80
C TYR A 4 -33.97 21.63 6.48
N LEU A 5 -35.18 21.16 6.79
CA LEU A 5 -35.40 19.82 7.31
C LEU A 5 -35.08 18.75 6.24
N SER A 6 -35.46 19.00 4.98
CA SER A 6 -35.10 18.15 3.84
C SER A 6 -33.58 18.11 3.59
N LEU A 7 -32.89 19.23 3.77
CA LEU A 7 -31.44 19.34 3.54
C LEU A 7 -30.62 18.61 4.62
N SER A 8 -31.06 18.68 5.87
CA SER A 8 -30.47 17.91 6.99
C SER A 8 -30.67 16.41 6.81
N LEU A 9 -31.87 15.99 6.37
CA LEU A 9 -32.18 14.59 6.10
C LEU A 9 -31.33 14.02 4.95
N LEU A 10 -31.05 14.85 3.94
CA LEU A 10 -30.17 14.47 2.84
C LEU A 10 -28.70 14.37 3.28
N ALA A 11 -28.23 15.29 4.13
CA ALA A 11 -26.88 15.24 4.70
C ALA A 11 -26.66 14.00 5.58
N LEU A 12 -27.69 13.57 6.32
CA LEU A 12 -27.64 12.34 7.11
C LEU A 12 -27.74 11.07 6.26
N ALA A 13 -28.32 11.17 5.06
CA ALA A 13 -28.37 10.08 4.09
C ALA A 13 -27.09 9.96 3.24
N MET A 14 -26.22 10.98 3.22
CA MET A 14 -24.96 10.95 2.44
C MET A 14 -24.08 9.72 2.75
N PRO A 15 -23.86 9.30 4.02
CA PRO A 15 -23.04 8.11 4.31
C PRO A 15 -23.66 6.80 3.79
N LEU A 16 -24.99 6.71 3.78
CA LEU A 16 -25.72 5.54 3.27
C LEU A 16 -25.60 5.45 1.74
N LEU A 17 -25.63 6.60 1.05
CA LEU A 17 -25.43 6.65 -0.39
C LEU A 17 -23.98 6.33 -0.76
N VAL A 18 -22.99 6.76 0.02
CA VAL A 18 -21.56 6.40 -0.20
C VAL A 18 -21.35 4.89 -0.05
N GLY A 19 -22.04 4.24 0.90
CA GLY A 19 -22.02 2.78 1.04
C GLY A 19 -22.71 2.01 -0.09
N ALA A 20 -23.83 2.54 -0.62
CA ALA A 20 -24.63 1.86 -1.66
C ALA A 20 -24.04 1.98 -3.08
N GLN A 21 -23.30 3.07 -3.37
CA GLN A 21 -22.65 3.28 -4.68
C GLN A 21 -21.28 2.62 -4.80
N ALA A 22 -20.80 1.94 -3.74
CA ALA A 22 -19.46 1.39 -3.68
C ALA A 22 -19.23 0.19 -4.62
N ILE A 23 -20.29 -0.40 -5.18
CA ILE A 23 -20.22 -1.54 -6.11
C ILE A 23 -21.14 -1.31 -7.32
N SER A 24 -20.95 -0.20 -8.03
CA SER A 24 -21.57 0.01 -9.34
C SER A 24 -20.73 -0.56 -10.49
N ASP A 25 -19.48 -0.95 -10.21
CA ASP A 25 -18.51 -1.40 -11.20
C ASP A 25 -17.47 -2.35 -10.57
N VAL A 26 -16.80 -3.20 -11.37
CA VAL A 26 -15.77 -4.15 -10.88
C VAL A 26 -14.62 -3.42 -10.17
N SER A 27 -14.35 -2.18 -10.60
CA SER A 27 -13.44 -1.23 -9.98
C SER A 27 -13.82 -0.87 -8.53
N GLY A 28 -15.10 -0.82 -8.19
CA GLY A 28 -15.61 -0.56 -6.84
C GLY A 28 -15.30 -1.71 -5.87
N GLY A 29 -15.49 -2.96 -6.31
CA GLY A 29 -15.11 -4.14 -5.55
C GLY A 29 -13.61 -4.23 -5.27
N ILE A 30 -12.79 -3.92 -6.28
CA ILE A 30 -11.32 -3.89 -6.15
C ILE A 30 -10.89 -2.77 -5.17
N THR A 31 -11.54 -1.61 -5.21
CA THR A 31 -11.21 -0.47 -4.33
C THR A 31 -11.55 -0.76 -2.87
N ILE A 32 -12.68 -1.44 -2.60
CA ILE A 32 -13.02 -1.87 -1.25
C ILE A 32 -11.97 -2.85 -0.73
N VAL A 33 -11.63 -3.90 -1.49
CA VAL A 33 -10.62 -4.90 -1.11
C VAL A 33 -9.25 -4.25 -0.89
N LYS A 34 -8.86 -3.31 -1.75
CA LYS A 34 -7.64 -2.52 -1.56
C LYS A 34 -7.67 -1.75 -0.24
N GLY A 35 -8.77 -1.11 0.13
CA GLY A 35 -8.90 -0.40 1.41
C GLY A 35 -8.70 -1.32 2.63
N TRP A 36 -9.24 -2.55 2.59
CA TRP A 36 -8.99 -3.55 3.64
C TRP A 36 -7.53 -3.98 3.68
N ILE A 37 -6.92 -4.24 2.53
CA ILE A 37 -5.52 -4.65 2.41
C ILE A 37 -4.57 -3.54 2.89
N GLU A 38 -4.83 -2.29 2.52
CA GLU A 38 -4.00 -1.12 2.86
C GLU A 38 -4.08 -0.80 4.35
N SER A 39 -5.22 -1.06 5.01
CA SER A 39 -5.35 -0.92 6.45
C SER A 39 -4.73 -2.08 7.22
N ALA A 40 -4.83 -3.32 6.70
CA ALA A 40 -4.29 -4.52 7.34
C ALA A 40 -2.76 -4.67 7.18
N LEU A 41 -2.20 -4.22 6.05
CA LEU A 41 -0.76 -4.28 5.74
C LEU A 41 0.14 -3.66 6.84
N PRO A 42 -0.06 -2.40 7.27
CA PRO A 42 0.80 -1.79 8.27
C PRO A 42 0.72 -2.51 9.62
N LEU A 43 -0.45 -3.07 9.96
CA LEU A 43 -0.61 -3.88 11.17
C LEU A 43 0.21 -5.19 11.09
N LEU A 44 0.14 -5.87 9.95
CA LEU A 44 0.86 -7.13 9.72
C LEU A 44 2.38 -6.91 9.67
N ILE A 45 2.82 -5.83 9.02
CA ILE A 45 4.24 -5.42 8.99
C ILE A 45 4.71 -5.08 10.40
N GLY A 46 3.92 -4.34 11.19
CA GLY A 46 4.25 -4.05 12.60
C GLY A 46 4.46 -5.32 13.42
N LEU A 47 3.56 -6.31 13.28
CA LEU A 47 3.69 -7.60 13.94
C LEU A 47 4.92 -8.40 13.45
N ALA A 48 5.20 -8.35 12.14
CA ALA A 48 6.37 -9.00 11.55
C ALA A 48 7.68 -8.38 12.05
N VAL A 49 7.75 -7.07 12.24
CA VAL A 49 8.93 -6.38 12.81
C VAL A 49 9.17 -6.80 14.26
N ILE A 50 8.12 -6.94 15.06
CA ILE A 50 8.23 -7.44 16.45
C ILE A 50 8.82 -8.86 16.46
N PHE A 51 8.29 -9.74 15.62
CA PHE A 51 8.80 -11.11 15.48
C PHE A 51 10.24 -11.15 14.96
N PHE A 52 10.59 -10.28 14.01
CA PHE A 52 11.95 -10.16 13.48
C PHE A 52 12.95 -9.77 14.58
N ILE A 53 12.63 -8.77 15.40
CA ILE A 53 13.47 -8.33 16.51
C ILE A 53 13.62 -9.47 17.55
N TRP A 54 12.53 -10.17 17.88
CA TRP A 54 12.59 -11.33 18.79
C TRP A 54 13.51 -12.44 18.25
N SER A 55 13.40 -12.75 16.96
CA SER A 55 14.26 -13.75 16.30
C SER A 55 15.73 -13.35 16.29
N LEU A 56 16.03 -12.05 16.12
CA LEU A 56 17.40 -11.54 16.15
C LEU A 56 18.02 -11.61 17.56
N LEU A 57 17.22 -11.31 18.59
CA LEU A 57 17.66 -11.39 19.98
C LEU A 57 17.93 -12.85 20.40
N GLN A 58 17.08 -13.79 20.00
CA GLN A 58 17.30 -15.21 20.25
C GLN A 58 18.60 -15.69 19.59
N PHE A 59 18.89 -15.23 18.35
CA PHE A 59 20.15 -15.52 17.68
C PHE A 59 21.37 -15.00 18.45
N LEU A 60 21.32 -13.75 18.92
CA LEU A 60 22.45 -13.13 19.62
C LEU A 60 22.79 -13.83 20.94
N ARG A 61 21.78 -14.45 21.58
CA ARG A 61 21.94 -15.20 22.84
C ARG A 61 22.69 -16.53 22.66
N ASP A 62 22.55 -17.19 21.52
CA ASP A 62 23.12 -18.52 21.27
C ASP A 62 24.55 -18.48 20.72
N SER A 63 25.04 -17.30 20.29
CA SER A 63 26.37 -17.12 19.69
C SER A 63 27.59 -17.44 20.58
N GLY A 64 27.41 -17.64 21.90
CA GLY A 64 28.50 -17.67 22.87
C GLY A 64 29.20 -19.02 23.10
N SER A 65 28.55 -20.15 22.83
CA SER A 65 29.03 -21.47 23.29
C SER A 65 29.40 -22.46 22.17
N LYS A 66 28.98 -22.21 20.93
CA LYS A 66 29.16 -23.15 19.81
C LYS A 66 29.49 -22.41 18.52
N LYS A 67 30.78 -22.29 18.20
CA LYS A 67 31.28 -21.46 17.08
C LYS A 67 30.72 -21.86 15.71
N ASP A 68 30.54 -23.16 15.46
CA ASP A 68 30.00 -23.64 14.19
C ASP A 68 28.49 -23.43 14.10
N GLU A 69 27.78 -23.59 15.23
CA GLU A 69 26.34 -23.33 15.32
C GLU A 69 26.06 -21.82 15.22
N ALA A 70 26.88 -20.99 15.85
CA ALA A 70 26.82 -19.53 15.76
C ALA A 70 27.02 -19.02 14.32
N ARG A 71 27.90 -19.65 13.53
CA ARG A 71 28.07 -19.33 12.10
C ARG A 71 26.82 -19.67 11.29
N ALA A 72 26.26 -20.86 11.49
CA ALA A 72 25.03 -21.26 10.81
C ALA A 72 23.86 -20.32 11.14
N GLN A 73 23.78 -19.88 12.39
CA GLN A 73 22.74 -19.00 12.88
C GLN A 73 22.93 -17.55 12.36
N MET A 74 24.18 -17.11 12.10
CA MET A 74 24.49 -15.83 11.45
C MET A 74 24.00 -15.79 10.00
N ILE A 75 24.17 -16.90 9.26
CA ILE A 75 23.65 -17.04 7.89
C ILE A 75 22.12 -16.99 7.92
N TRP A 76 21.48 -17.68 8.86
CA TRP A 76 20.02 -17.65 9.02
C TRP A 76 19.47 -16.24 9.30
N GLY A 77 20.14 -15.45 10.12
CA GLY A 77 19.76 -14.05 10.36
C GLY A 77 19.83 -13.18 9.09
N ILE A 78 20.88 -13.36 8.30
CA ILE A 78 21.06 -12.64 7.01
C ILE A 78 19.99 -13.07 6.00
N VAL A 79 19.68 -14.36 5.91
CA VAL A 79 18.66 -14.88 4.98
C VAL A 79 17.29 -14.29 5.27
N ILE A 80 16.88 -14.22 6.54
CA ILE A 80 15.58 -13.65 6.93
C ILE A 80 15.51 -12.16 6.57
N LEU A 81 16.58 -11.40 6.83
CA LEU A 81 16.66 -9.98 6.49
C LEU A 81 16.56 -9.80 4.96
N PHE A 82 17.32 -10.60 4.21
CA PHE A 82 17.32 -10.56 2.75
C PHE A 82 15.92 -10.80 2.17
N VAL A 83 15.18 -11.81 2.66
CA VAL A 83 13.83 -12.10 2.16
C VAL A 83 12.87 -10.94 2.42
N MET A 84 12.87 -10.34 3.61
CA MET A 84 11.96 -9.24 3.92
C MET A 84 12.21 -7.99 3.05
N VAL A 85 13.48 -7.64 2.82
CA VAL A 85 13.84 -6.52 1.95
C VAL A 85 13.57 -6.85 0.48
N SER A 86 13.85 -8.08 0.06
CA SER A 86 13.66 -8.53 -1.32
C SER A 86 12.20 -8.47 -1.75
N VAL A 87 11.24 -8.79 -0.88
CA VAL A 87 9.82 -8.70 -1.22
C VAL A 87 9.41 -7.25 -1.48
N TRP A 88 9.84 -6.30 -0.65
CA TRP A 88 9.56 -4.88 -0.84
C TRP A 88 10.22 -4.31 -2.10
N GLY A 89 11.49 -4.66 -2.33
CA GLY A 89 12.22 -4.26 -3.54
C GLY A 89 11.58 -4.81 -4.82
N LEU A 90 11.18 -6.08 -4.81
CA LEU A 90 10.50 -6.72 -5.94
C LEU A 90 9.12 -6.11 -6.20
N VAL A 91 8.34 -5.85 -5.14
CA VAL A 91 7.04 -5.17 -5.24
C VAL A 91 7.22 -3.77 -5.84
N GLY A 92 8.22 -3.01 -5.41
CA GLY A 92 8.54 -1.69 -6.00
C GLY A 92 8.95 -1.77 -7.47
N LEU A 93 9.74 -2.79 -7.83
CA LEU A 93 10.13 -3.03 -9.23
C LEU A 93 8.94 -3.39 -10.11
N LEU A 94 8.05 -4.27 -9.64
CA LEU A 94 6.82 -4.65 -10.34
C LEU A 94 5.86 -3.48 -10.46
N GLN A 95 5.72 -2.66 -9.42
CA GLN A 95 4.96 -1.42 -9.50
C GLN A 95 5.53 -0.50 -10.57
N ASN A 96 6.83 -0.26 -10.58
CA ASN A 96 7.44 0.61 -11.58
C ASN A 96 7.25 0.05 -13.00
N ALA A 97 7.56 -1.23 -13.21
CA ALA A 97 7.43 -1.91 -14.50
C ALA A 97 5.98 -1.91 -15.05
N VAL A 98 4.98 -2.05 -14.18
CA VAL A 98 3.57 -2.00 -14.56
C VAL A 98 3.04 -0.56 -14.70
N ASN A 99 3.60 0.42 -13.98
CA ASN A 99 3.21 1.83 -14.06
C ASN A 99 3.97 2.64 -15.13
N THR A 100 4.86 2.03 -15.93
CA THR A 100 5.65 2.76 -16.95
C THR A 100 4.84 3.19 -18.19
N ASP A 101 3.54 2.86 -18.28
CA ASP A 101 2.68 3.30 -19.39
C ASP A 101 2.02 4.69 -19.19
N GLN A 102 2.36 5.43 -18.13
CA GLN A 102 2.01 6.86 -18.05
C GLN A 102 3.10 7.70 -18.72
N ALA A 103 3.10 7.69 -20.05
CA ALA A 103 3.91 8.62 -20.84
C ALA A 103 3.60 10.07 -20.38
N PRO A 104 4.60 10.90 -20.05
CA PRO A 104 4.39 12.30 -19.72
C PRO A 104 4.25 13.13 -21.01
N ASN A 105 3.37 12.73 -21.94
CA ASN A 105 3.26 13.39 -23.25
C ASN A 105 1.79 13.66 -23.60
N SER A 106 1.09 14.41 -22.75
CA SER A 106 -0.04 15.23 -23.19
C SER A 106 0.43 16.65 -23.53
N VAL A 107 1.46 16.79 -24.36
CA VAL A 107 1.55 17.93 -25.28
C VAL A 107 0.62 17.64 -26.44
N THR A 108 -0.68 17.57 -26.16
CA THR A 108 -1.66 17.86 -27.19
C THR A 108 -1.54 19.36 -27.45
N PRO A 109 -1.24 19.82 -28.68
CA PRO A 109 -1.28 21.24 -28.99
C PRO A 109 -2.75 21.69 -29.05
N THR A 110 -3.40 21.81 -27.89
CA THR A 110 -4.82 22.18 -27.78
C THR A 110 -5.03 23.65 -27.41
N ASN A 111 -3.99 24.48 -27.48
CA ASN A 111 -4.13 25.93 -27.40
C ASN A 111 -3.83 26.60 -28.75
N VAL A 112 -4.71 26.39 -29.74
CA VAL A 112 -4.78 27.21 -30.97
C VAL A 112 -5.50 28.55 -30.73
N GLY A 113 -6.08 28.77 -29.54
CA GLY A 113 -6.76 30.03 -29.18
C GLY A 113 -5.84 31.24 -29.03
N GLY A 114 -4.52 31.05 -29.01
CA GLY A 114 -3.52 32.14 -28.96
C GLY A 114 -2.95 32.55 -30.33
N LEU A 115 -3.41 31.96 -31.43
CA LEU A 115 -2.89 32.21 -32.79
C LEU A 115 -3.80 33.11 -33.64
N ILE A 116 -4.92 33.59 -33.10
CA ILE A 116 -5.80 34.57 -33.73
C ILE A 116 -5.60 35.92 -33.03
N PRO A 117 -4.95 36.90 -33.69
CA PRO A 117 -4.93 38.28 -33.22
C PRO A 117 -6.35 38.85 -33.26
N ASN A 118 -6.74 39.60 -32.21
CA ASN A 118 -7.90 40.50 -32.23
C ASN A 118 -7.58 41.71 -33.11
#